data_AF-A0A6P1P316-F1
#
_entry.id   AF-A0A6P1P316-F1
#
_cell.length_a   1.000
_cell.length_b   1.000
_cell.length_c   1.000
_cell.angle_alpha   90.00
_cell.angle_beta   90.00
_cell.angle_gamma   90.00
#
_symmetry.space_group_name_H-M   'P 1'
#
loop_
_entity.id
_entity.type
_entity.pdbx_description
1 polymer ?
#
loop_
_entity_poly.entity_id
_entity_poly.type
_entity_poly.pdbx_seq_one_letter_code
_entity_poly.pdbx_strand_id
1 'polypeptide(L)'
;MEASALFERFENNVDTIARHLKNGVDIRTTPYHISMPLEVRMLYDILRHVGVELNSTKEGFEAFTEFETQYRQDAKRLSDAIYKILQDKHAYMKTPQGTVLLKEHLIRRLEYFNEIAHSMEVIARWQQLGSPVQYNYPFLNK
;
A
#
# COMPACT_ATOMS: atom_id res chain seq x y z
N MET A 1 7.04 5.84 18.81
CA MET A 1 6.19 7.03 18.57
C MET A 1 5.79 7.14 17.10
N GLU A 2 6.66 6.76 16.14
CA GLU A 2 6.33 6.77 14.70
C GLU A 2 5.48 5.56 14.25
N ALA A 3 5.85 4.33 14.62
CA ALA A 3 5.13 3.11 14.22
C ALA A 3 3.65 3.09 14.66
N SER A 4 3.33 3.64 15.83
CA SER A 4 1.94 3.76 16.32
C SER A 4 1.12 4.73 15.48
N ALA A 5 1.71 5.87 15.10
CA ALA A 5 1.05 6.86 14.24
C ALA A 5 0.81 6.30 12.82
N LEU A 6 1.76 5.51 12.30
CA LEU A 6 1.61 4.82 11.02
C LEU A 6 0.46 3.79 11.06
N PHE A 7 0.36 3.03 12.16
CA PHE A 7 -0.74 2.09 12.36
C PHE A 7 -2.11 2.79 12.41
N GLU A 8 -2.23 3.85 13.22
CA GLU A 8 -3.47 4.62 13.36
C GLU A 8 -3.95 5.22 12.03
N ARG A 9 -3.01 5.58 11.13
CA ARG A 9 -3.33 6.14 9.82
C ARG A 9 -3.55 5.07 8.74
N PHE A 10 -3.22 3.82 9.01
CA PHE A 10 -3.14 2.80 7.96
C PHE A 10 -4.47 2.62 7.22
N GLU A 11 -5.57 2.48 7.94
CA GLU A 11 -6.91 2.36 7.36
C GLU A 11 -7.27 3.58 6.50
N ASN A 12 -7.05 4.78 7.02
CA ASN A 12 -7.28 6.03 6.29
C ASN A 12 -6.41 6.14 5.02
N ASN A 13 -5.17 5.63 5.07
CA ASN A 13 -4.26 5.60 3.93
C ASN A 13 -4.79 4.65 2.85
N VAL A 14 -5.20 3.44 3.22
CA VAL A 14 -5.82 2.47 2.29
C VAL A 14 -7.06 3.07 1.62
N ASP A 15 -7.95 3.68 2.41
CA ASP A 15 -9.16 4.32 1.89
C ASP A 15 -8.86 5.50 0.96
N THR A 16 -7.83 6.30 1.28
CA THR A 16 -7.42 7.44 0.47
C THR A 16 -6.85 6.99 -0.87
N ILE A 17 -6.00 5.97 -0.88
CA ILE A 17 -5.46 5.35 -2.10
C ILE A 17 -6.60 4.82 -2.97
N ALA A 18 -7.52 4.03 -2.39
CA ALA A 18 -8.67 3.47 -3.10
C ALA A 18 -9.56 4.57 -3.71
N ARG A 19 -9.80 5.66 -2.97
CA ARG A 19 -10.60 6.81 -3.43
C ARG A 19 -9.97 7.49 -4.63
N HIS A 20 -8.67 7.79 -4.57
CA HIS A 20 -7.95 8.46 -5.66
C HIS A 20 -7.93 7.62 -6.93
N LEU A 21 -7.77 6.31 -6.78
CA LEU A 21 -7.80 5.39 -7.92
C LEU A 21 -9.17 5.28 -8.55
N LYS A 22 -10.22 5.20 -7.73
CA LYS A 22 -11.61 5.24 -8.21
C LYS A 22 -11.94 6.55 -8.94
N ASN A 23 -11.33 7.66 -8.52
CA ASN A 23 -11.50 8.98 -9.14
C ASN A 23 -10.69 9.17 -10.43
N GLY A 24 -9.96 8.13 -10.90
CA GLY A 24 -9.25 8.17 -12.17
C GLY A 24 -7.84 8.73 -12.12
N VAL A 25 -7.21 8.81 -10.93
CA VAL A 25 -5.78 9.10 -10.84
C VAL A 25 -5.01 8.00 -11.57
N ASP A 26 -4.32 8.37 -12.65
CA ASP A 26 -3.57 7.42 -13.47
C ASP A 26 -2.22 7.11 -12.83
N ILE A 27 -2.12 5.94 -12.20
CA ILE A 27 -0.88 5.44 -11.61
C ILE A 27 -0.02 4.64 -12.59
N ARG A 28 -0.49 4.35 -13.81
CA ARG A 28 0.24 3.52 -14.79
C ARG A 28 1.53 4.18 -15.26
N THR A 29 1.56 5.50 -15.25
CA THR A 29 2.74 6.32 -15.58
C THR A 29 3.67 6.54 -14.39
N THR A 30 3.33 6.00 -13.21
CA THR A 30 4.10 6.14 -11.97
C THR A 30 4.79 4.82 -11.59
N PRO A 31 5.86 4.86 -10.78
CA PRO A 31 6.48 3.66 -10.22
C PRO A 31 5.52 2.80 -9.37
N TYR A 32 4.37 3.33 -8.96
CA TYR A 32 3.38 2.61 -8.15
C TYR A 32 2.72 1.47 -8.90
N HIS A 33 2.63 1.53 -10.22
CA HIS A 33 2.10 0.42 -11.03
C HIS A 33 2.88 -0.89 -10.81
N ILE A 34 4.19 -0.78 -10.58
CA ILE A 34 5.09 -1.93 -10.34
C ILE A 34 5.25 -2.20 -8.84
N SER A 35 5.47 -1.16 -8.04
CA SER A 35 5.80 -1.34 -6.61
C SER A 35 4.59 -1.73 -5.76
N MET A 36 3.39 -1.19 -6.03
CA MET A 36 2.21 -1.41 -5.16
C MET A 36 1.80 -2.88 -5.06
N PRO A 37 1.75 -3.66 -6.16
CA PRO A 37 1.43 -5.08 -6.07
C PRO A 37 2.46 -5.88 -5.27
N LEU A 38 3.74 -5.48 -5.34
CA LEU A 38 4.82 -6.12 -4.58
C LEU A 38 4.67 -5.86 -3.08
N GLU A 39 4.39 -4.62 -2.70
CA GLU A 39 4.21 -4.23 -1.29
C GLU A 39 2.94 -4.85 -0.69
N VAL A 40 1.85 -4.94 -1.46
CA VAL A 40 0.63 -5.69 -1.06
C VAL A 40 0.95 -7.17 -0.83
N ARG A 41 1.69 -7.80 -1.75
CA ARG A 41 2.10 -9.21 -1.59
C ARG A 41 2.96 -9.41 -0.34
N MET A 42 3.94 -8.54 -0.11
CA MET A 42 4.76 -8.59 1.11
C MET A 42 3.92 -8.41 2.37
N LEU A 43 2.91 -7.54 2.35
CA LEU A 43 2.00 -7.38 3.47
C LEU A 43 1.21 -8.66 3.75
N TYR A 44 0.73 -9.37 2.71
CA TYR A 44 0.11 -10.70 2.91
C TYR A 44 1.07 -11.70 3.54
N ASP A 45 2.31 -11.77 3.09
CA ASP A 45 3.31 -12.70 3.65
C ASP A 45 3.61 -12.39 5.13
N ILE A 46 3.64 -11.10 5.49
CA ILE A 46 3.79 -10.64 6.88
C ILE A 46 2.58 -11.03 7.73
N LEU A 47 1.37 -10.81 7.23
CA LEU A 47 0.13 -11.15 7.92
C LEU A 47 -0.06 -12.66 8.08
N ARG A 48 0.39 -13.45 7.11
CA ARG A 48 0.39 -14.91 7.18
C ARG A 48 1.24 -15.44 8.34
N HIS A 49 2.35 -14.77 8.67
CA HIS A 49 3.19 -15.18 9.81
C HIS A 49 2.45 -15.14 11.16
N VAL A 50 1.36 -14.38 11.27
CA VAL A 50 0.54 -14.29 12.48
C VAL A 50 -0.84 -14.95 12.34
N GLY A 51 -1.02 -15.79 11.31
CA GLY A 51 -2.24 -16.59 11.11
C GLY A 51 -3.37 -15.87 10.39
N VAL A 52 -3.08 -14.77 9.68
CA VAL A 52 -4.03 -14.11 8.78
C VAL A 52 -3.79 -14.62 7.36
N GLU A 53 -4.64 -15.54 6.92
CA GLU A 53 -4.55 -16.16 5.60
C GLU A 53 -5.29 -15.31 4.56
N LEU A 54 -4.58 -14.34 4.01
CA LEU A 54 -5.01 -13.58 2.84
C LEU A 54 -4.15 -13.93 1.63
N ASN A 55 -4.73 -13.78 0.46
CA ASN A 55 -4.10 -14.02 -0.82
C ASN A 55 -4.70 -13.07 -1.86
N SER A 56 -3.87 -12.63 -2.80
CA SER A 56 -4.34 -11.96 -4.01
C SER A 56 -4.29 -12.91 -5.18
N THR A 57 -5.39 -13.02 -5.89
CA THR A 57 -5.47 -13.68 -7.21
C THR A 57 -5.23 -12.68 -8.34
N LYS A 58 -5.22 -11.39 -8.00
CA LYS A 58 -5.08 -10.28 -8.93
C LYS A 58 -3.63 -9.83 -9.13
N GLU A 59 -3.41 -9.17 -10.27
CA GLU A 59 -2.13 -8.57 -10.64
C GLU A 59 -2.26 -7.06 -10.81
N GLY A 60 -1.13 -6.36 -10.79
CA GLY A 60 -1.10 -4.91 -10.97
C GLY A 60 -1.99 -4.20 -9.95
N PHE A 61 -2.67 -3.14 -10.41
CA PHE A 61 -3.53 -2.33 -9.55
C PHE A 61 -4.69 -3.14 -8.92
N GLU A 62 -5.19 -4.16 -9.62
CA GLU A 62 -6.29 -4.97 -9.10
C GLU A 62 -5.92 -5.71 -7.79
N ALA A 63 -4.63 -6.01 -7.57
CA ALA A 63 -4.14 -6.59 -6.33
C ALA A 63 -4.39 -5.67 -5.12
N PHE A 64 -4.25 -4.35 -5.29
CA PHE A 64 -4.56 -3.40 -4.23
C PHE A 64 -6.07 -3.30 -3.98
N THR A 65 -6.89 -3.30 -5.04
CA THR A 65 -8.35 -3.27 -4.85
C THR A 65 -8.88 -4.52 -4.16
N GLU A 66 -8.29 -5.68 -4.48
CA GLU A 66 -8.60 -6.94 -3.79
C GLU A 66 -8.17 -6.87 -2.32
N PHE A 67 -6.99 -6.31 -2.05
CA PHE A 67 -6.53 -6.06 -0.68
C PHE A 67 -7.46 -5.14 0.10
N GLU A 68 -7.88 -4.01 -0.47
CA GLU A 68 -8.80 -3.08 0.19
C GLU A 68 -10.15 -3.75 0.52
N THR A 69 -10.66 -4.58 -0.40
CA THR A 69 -11.90 -5.32 -0.18
C THR A 69 -11.73 -6.34 0.96
N GLN A 70 -10.65 -7.12 0.95
CA GLN A 70 -10.34 -8.07 2.02
C GLN A 70 -10.10 -7.36 3.36
N TYR A 71 -9.45 -6.20 3.33
CA TYR A 71 -9.21 -5.38 4.50
C TYR A 71 -10.51 -4.91 5.13
N ARG A 72 -11.45 -4.40 4.34
CA ARG A 72 -12.75 -3.97 4.85
C ARG A 72 -13.61 -5.12 5.39
N GLN A 73 -13.51 -6.31 4.78
CA GLN A 73 -14.27 -7.48 5.22
C GLN A 73 -13.81 -8.00 6.59
N ASP A 74 -12.52 -7.90 6.91
CA ASP A 74 -11.93 -8.43 8.15
C ASP A 74 -11.07 -7.38 8.88
N ALA A 75 -11.52 -6.13 8.86
CA ALA A 75 -10.75 -4.96 9.32
C ALA A 75 -10.23 -5.15 10.76
N LYS A 76 -11.10 -5.61 11.66
CA LYS A 76 -10.75 -5.83 13.06
C LYS A 76 -9.62 -6.86 13.21
N ARG A 77 -9.73 -8.03 12.57
CA ARG A 77 -8.69 -9.07 12.67
C ARG A 77 -7.38 -8.60 12.08
N LEU A 78 -7.43 -7.85 10.98
CA LEU A 78 -6.25 -7.28 10.34
C LEU A 78 -5.57 -6.23 11.23
N SER A 79 -6.34 -5.31 11.79
CA SER A 79 -5.82 -4.32 12.74
C SER A 79 -5.22 -4.98 13.97
N ASP A 80 -5.88 -6.00 14.54
CA ASP A 80 -5.38 -6.76 15.68
C ASP A 80 -4.07 -7.50 15.35
N ALA A 81 -3.97 -8.08 14.14
CA ALA A 81 -2.77 -8.76 13.66
C ALA A 81 -1.60 -7.78 13.47
N ILE A 82 -1.84 -6.64 12.82
CA ILE A 82 -0.85 -5.57 12.63
C ILE A 82 -0.38 -5.06 14.00
N TYR A 83 -1.30 -4.77 14.92
CA TYR A 83 -0.97 -4.34 16.27
C TYR A 83 -0.12 -5.38 17.01
N LYS A 84 -0.51 -6.66 16.95
CA LYS A 84 0.25 -7.77 17.56
C LYS A 84 1.68 -7.84 17.03
N ILE A 85 1.88 -7.72 15.72
CA ILE A 85 3.22 -7.72 15.12
C ILE A 85 4.04 -6.53 15.63
N LEU A 86 3.45 -5.33 15.72
CA LEU A 86 4.16 -4.14 16.19
C LEU A 86 4.62 -4.24 17.65
N GLN A 87 3.90 -5.01 18.48
CA GLN A 87 4.27 -5.27 19.87
C GLN A 87 5.34 -6.36 20.02
N ASP A 88 5.48 -7.26 19.05
CA ASP A 88 6.42 -8.36 19.10
C ASP A 88 7.84 -7.94 18.68
N LYS A 89 8.74 -7.86 19.66
CA LYS A 89 10.14 -7.45 19.47
C LYS A 89 11.05 -8.57 18.97
N HIS A 90 10.58 -9.82 18.98
CA HIS A 90 11.40 -11.01 18.73
C HIS A 90 10.84 -11.89 17.61
N ALA A 91 9.74 -11.50 16.96
CA ALA A 91 9.24 -12.15 15.77
C ALA A 91 10.15 -11.88 14.56
N TYR A 92 10.69 -12.94 13.97
CA TYR A 92 11.49 -12.89 12.76
C TYR A 92 10.81 -13.66 11.63
N MET A 93 11.05 -13.22 10.40
CA MET A 93 10.60 -13.86 9.17
C MET A 93 11.82 -14.26 8.33
N LYS A 94 11.77 -15.46 7.74
CA LYS A 94 12.78 -15.89 6.76
C LYS A 94 12.37 -15.40 5.38
N THR A 95 13.28 -14.73 4.70
CA THR A 95 13.16 -14.29 3.31
C THR A 95 14.26 -14.96 2.47
N PRO A 96 14.13 -14.98 1.13
CA PRO A 96 15.21 -15.47 0.27
C PRO A 96 16.56 -14.76 0.50
N GLN A 97 16.53 -13.51 0.97
CA GLN A 97 17.71 -12.68 1.22
C GLN A 97 18.26 -12.81 2.65
N GLY A 98 17.57 -13.53 3.54
CA GLY A 98 17.99 -13.73 4.93
C GLY A 98 16.86 -13.58 5.95
N THR A 99 17.22 -13.49 7.22
CA THR A 99 16.26 -13.33 8.32
C THR A 99 16.06 -11.85 8.63
N VAL A 100 14.80 -11.44 8.72
CA VAL A 100 14.41 -10.05 8.95
C VAL A 100 13.45 -9.95 10.12
N LEU A 101 13.50 -8.84 10.84
CA LEU A 101 12.61 -8.60 11.96
C LEU A 101 11.21 -8.27 11.44
N LEU A 102 10.19 -9.02 11.86
CA LEU A 102 8.84 -8.97 11.31
C LEU A 102 8.22 -7.58 11.50
N LYS A 103 8.42 -6.95 12.66
CA LYS A 103 7.94 -5.59 12.94
C LYS A 103 8.56 -4.53 12.03
N GLU A 104 9.85 -4.60 11.74
CA GLU A 104 10.53 -3.66 10.82
C GLU A 104 10.03 -3.92 9.40
N HIS A 105 9.74 -5.18 9.09
CA HIS A 105 9.07 -5.52 7.87
C HIS A 105 7.68 -4.90 7.81
N LEU A 106 6.87 -4.96 8.85
CA LEU A 106 5.55 -4.32 8.82
C LEU A 106 5.64 -2.79 8.70
N ILE A 107 6.51 -2.15 9.50
CA ILE A 107 6.64 -0.69 9.55
C ILE A 107 6.95 -0.11 8.16
N ARG A 108 7.90 -0.68 7.42
CA ARG A 108 8.24 -0.21 6.06
C ARG A 108 7.05 -0.25 5.09
N ARG A 109 6.13 -1.20 5.26
CA ARG A 109 4.89 -1.28 4.47
C ARG A 109 3.92 -0.18 4.88
N LEU A 110 3.75 0.04 6.18
CA LEU A 110 2.90 1.13 6.67
C LEU A 110 3.41 2.50 6.20
N GLU A 111 4.72 2.71 6.21
CA GLU A 111 5.38 3.89 5.63
C GLU A 111 5.09 4.01 4.14
N TYR A 112 5.26 2.92 3.38
CA TYR A 112 4.95 2.91 1.96
C TYR A 112 3.51 3.35 1.66
N PHE A 113 2.52 2.78 2.37
CA PHE A 113 1.12 3.18 2.18
C PHE A 113 0.85 4.63 2.60
N ASN A 114 1.54 5.14 3.63
CA ASN A 114 1.47 6.55 4.00
C ASN A 114 2.00 7.47 2.89
N GLU A 115 3.19 7.15 2.35
CA GLU A 115 3.81 7.91 1.27
C GLU A 115 2.99 7.89 -0.02
N ILE A 116 2.40 6.75 -0.37
CA ILE A 116 1.52 6.67 -1.54
C ILE A 116 0.25 7.48 -1.32
N ALA A 117 -0.42 7.33 -0.17
CA ALA A 117 -1.63 8.10 0.11
C ALA A 117 -1.36 9.61 -0.04
N HIS A 118 -0.22 10.08 0.47
CA HIS A 118 0.22 11.46 0.30
C HIS A 118 0.52 11.83 -1.16
N SER A 119 1.27 10.99 -1.87
CA SER A 119 1.67 11.24 -3.26
C SER A 119 0.47 11.27 -4.21
N MET A 120 -0.52 10.40 -4.00
CA MET A 120 -1.75 10.37 -4.79
C MET A 120 -2.62 11.61 -4.55
N GLU A 121 -2.66 12.14 -3.33
CA GLU A 121 -3.30 13.42 -3.03
C GLU A 121 -2.66 14.56 -3.82
N VAL A 122 -1.32 14.60 -3.90
CA VAL A 122 -0.59 15.61 -4.69
C VAL A 122 -0.88 15.45 -6.18
N ILE A 123 -0.82 14.23 -6.72
CA ILE A 123 -1.11 13.95 -8.13
C ILE A 123 -2.55 14.36 -8.48
N ALA A 124 -3.53 13.99 -7.64
CA ALA A 124 -4.94 14.34 -7.84
C ALA A 124 -5.13 15.87 -7.88
N ARG A 125 -4.50 16.61 -6.95
CA ARG A 125 -4.54 18.08 -6.95
C ARG A 125 -3.90 18.66 -8.22
N TRP A 126 -2.76 18.13 -8.67
CA TRP A 126 -2.13 18.58 -9.91
C TRP A 126 -3.02 18.37 -11.13
N GLN A 127 -3.73 17.25 -11.21
CA GLN A 127 -4.71 16.98 -12.26
C GLN A 127 -5.87 17.99 -12.21
N GLN A 128 -6.40 18.29 -11.02
CA GLN A 128 -7.49 19.27 -10.85
C GLN A 128 -7.10 20.69 -11.23
N LEU A 129 -5.85 21.09 -10.97
CA LEU A 129 -5.33 22.42 -11.29
C LEU A 129 -5.05 22.61 -12.80
N GLY A 130 -5.34 21.62 -13.63
CA GLY A 130 -5.09 21.69 -15.08
C GLY A 130 -3.60 21.82 -15.41
N SER A 131 -2.71 21.38 -14.51
CA SER A 131 -1.26 21.37 -14.76
C SER A 131 -1.00 20.65 -16.09
N PRO A 132 -0.12 21.17 -16.95
CA PRO A 132 -0.01 20.70 -18.32
C PRO A 132 0.22 19.21 -18.30
N VAL A 133 -0.63 18.48 -19.03
CA VAL A 133 -0.43 17.08 -19.37
C VAL A 133 1.05 16.93 -19.68
N GLN A 134 1.83 16.26 -18.83
CA GLN A 134 3.26 16.02 -19.05
C GLN A 134 3.52 15.13 -20.30
N TYR A 135 2.51 14.99 -21.16
CA TYR A 135 2.45 14.24 -22.40
C TYR A 135 1.75 14.97 -23.56
N ASN A 136 1.33 16.25 -23.44
CA ASN A 136 0.86 16.98 -24.63
C ASN A 136 2.06 17.65 -25.31
N TYR A 137 2.93 16.83 -25.91
CA TYR A 137 4.03 17.28 -26.74
C TYR A 137 3.53 17.41 -28.19
N PRO A 138 3.34 18.62 -28.74
CA PRO A 138 2.78 18.81 -30.07
C PRO A 138 3.62 18.20 -31.20
N PHE A 139 4.87 17.84 -30.90
CA PHE A 139 5.83 17.26 -31.84
C PHE A 139 5.90 15.73 -31.79
N LEU A 140 5.24 15.05 -30.84
CA LEU A 140 5.13 13.59 -30.80
C LEU A 140 3.83 13.06 -31.43
N ASN A 141 2.85 13.94 -31.68
CA ASN A 141 1.55 13.60 -32.28
C ASN A 141 1.46 14.00 -33.77
N LYS A 142 2.56 13.92 -34.51
CA LYS A 142 2.59 14.10 -35.98
C LYS A 142 2.83 12.79 -36.70
#